data_AF-A0A812XSK9-F1
#
_entry.id   AF-A0A812XSK9-F1
#
_cell.length_a   1.000
_cell.length_b   1.000
_cell.length_c   1.000
_cell.angle_alpha   90.00
_cell.angle_beta   90.00
_cell.angle_gamma   90.00
#
_symmetry.space_group_name_H-M   'P 1'
#
loop_
_entity.id
_entity.type
_entity.pdbx_description
1 polymer ?
#
loop_
_entity_poly.entity_id
_entity_poly.type
_entity_poly.pdbx_seq_one_letter_code
_entity_poly.pdbx_strand_id
1 'polypeptide(L)'
;MVEYLKVGMRLDAVYKDDGKYHRATIAGINPKKKKAPVKVHYIAKKADAWVSLDMIKFKALPKEPESEAPFGATIPIMARKYLLVKAKVYARLDPGICPFFLAEEKYLAASKESTEKITWAIAHEGGCARSSLPVLPDDRESDTSAYLAGVVIQEMVSHRPASSLILCGPSRICKFLEKCFSVGGAYEYAARSLPIARGTPDKPFEVNIVQDESDLPPAFDAKEDARRGHLAFDVGGIKTAAGKECSKDGECEVSKEEDASLPFGATMPPLAKKLLVDAYLKATKECTKKIQWALCHENGCLRYSLPVFPEERESDTSAYLVGVLIEEMIWQRRASSLILRGPPKICQFLQKSYSVGGAYEYLVKPMAHARGTPDKPFEVKIVQDESDLPPAFDAKAPTLLTSPPRQKAHRKKLLAKGSLQRNRRRHVQRRSASAGRRSA
;
A
#
# COMPACT_ATOMS: atom_id res chain seq x y z
N MET A 1 -22.38 3.63 24.43
CA MET A 1 -23.25 3.49 23.24
C MET A 1 -24.54 2.70 23.55
N VAL A 2 -24.50 1.57 24.27
CA VAL A 2 -25.71 0.80 24.67
C VAL A 2 -26.65 1.58 25.61
N GLU A 3 -26.13 2.54 26.36
CA GLU A 3 -26.86 3.36 27.35
C GLU A 3 -27.99 4.23 26.76
N TYR A 4 -27.97 4.48 25.45
CA TYR A 4 -28.99 5.29 24.76
C TYR A 4 -30.20 4.47 24.27
N LEU A 5 -30.15 3.15 24.44
CA LEU A 5 -31.21 2.25 24.00
C LEU A 5 -32.09 1.85 25.18
N LYS A 6 -33.41 1.82 24.97
CA LYS A 6 -34.41 1.36 25.94
C LYS A 6 -35.25 0.25 25.33
N VAL A 7 -35.62 -0.74 26.15
CA VAL A 7 -36.60 -1.77 25.76
C VAL A 7 -37.90 -1.08 25.36
N GLY A 8 -38.51 -1.52 24.25
CA GLY A 8 -39.70 -0.91 23.65
C GLY A 8 -39.44 0.14 22.57
N MET A 9 -38.19 0.58 22.35
CA MET A 9 -37.88 1.53 21.28
C MET A 9 -38.02 0.88 19.89
N ARG A 10 -38.58 1.63 18.92
CA ARG A 10 -38.69 1.24 17.52
C ARG A 10 -37.47 1.70 16.72
N LEU A 11 -36.89 0.81 15.94
CA LEU A 11 -35.70 1.03 15.11
C LEU A 11 -35.74 0.16 13.86
N ASP A 12 -34.77 0.33 12.96
CA ASP A 12 -34.56 -0.59 11.85
C ASP A 12 -33.33 -1.45 12.12
N ALA A 13 -33.45 -2.77 11.94
CA ALA A 13 -32.36 -3.72 12.17
C ALA A 13 -32.17 -4.64 10.97
N VAL A 14 -30.92 -5.04 10.68
CA VAL A 14 -30.62 -6.01 9.62
C VAL A 14 -31.12 -7.39 10.02
N TYR A 15 -31.92 -8.05 9.18
CA TYR A 15 -32.33 -9.44 9.38
C TYR A 15 -31.31 -10.38 8.72
N LYS A 16 -30.86 -11.42 9.43
CA LYS A 16 -29.70 -12.23 8.99
C LYS A 16 -29.95 -13.00 7.69
N ASP A 17 -31.18 -13.45 7.46
CA ASP A 17 -31.47 -14.34 6.34
C ASP A 17 -31.51 -13.60 5.00
N ASP A 18 -31.88 -12.31 5.00
CA ASP A 18 -31.99 -11.51 3.78
C ASP A 18 -31.03 -10.32 3.70
N GLY A 19 -30.31 -10.01 4.79
CA GLY A 19 -29.38 -8.89 4.85
C GLY A 19 -30.03 -7.51 4.71
N LYS A 20 -31.36 -7.40 4.78
CA LYS A 20 -32.11 -6.15 4.62
C LYS A 20 -32.50 -5.57 5.98
N TYR A 21 -32.69 -4.25 6.01
CA TYR A 21 -33.19 -3.56 7.20
C TYR A 21 -34.70 -3.74 7.30
N HIS A 22 -35.16 -4.23 8.46
CA HIS A 22 -36.56 -4.40 8.79
C HIS A 22 -36.91 -3.66 10.06
N ARG A 23 -38.16 -3.22 10.13
CA ARG A 23 -38.67 -2.51 11.30
C ARG A 23 -38.76 -3.46 12.49
N ALA A 24 -38.13 -3.07 13.60
CA ALA A 24 -38.03 -3.89 14.80
C ALA A 24 -38.25 -3.06 16.07
N THR A 25 -38.56 -3.75 17.16
CA THR A 25 -38.68 -3.17 18.50
C THR A 25 -37.65 -3.82 19.42
N ILE A 26 -36.99 -3.04 20.28
CA ILE A 26 -36.03 -3.61 21.25
C ILE A 26 -36.79 -4.44 22.28
N ALA A 27 -36.54 -5.74 22.30
CA ALA A 27 -37.12 -6.69 23.25
C ALA A 27 -36.26 -6.86 24.51
N GLY A 28 -34.95 -6.60 24.42
CA GLY A 28 -34.04 -6.73 25.57
C GLY A 28 -32.64 -6.19 25.28
N ILE A 29 -31.91 -5.83 26.33
CA ILE A 29 -30.54 -5.33 26.24
C ILE A 29 -29.69 -6.13 27.23
N ASN A 30 -28.58 -6.69 26.78
CA ASN A 30 -27.64 -7.43 27.63
C ASN A 30 -26.20 -6.93 27.38
N PRO A 31 -25.68 -6.03 28.23
CA PRO A 31 -24.35 -5.46 28.06
C PRO A 31 -23.22 -6.49 28.23
N LYS A 32 -23.48 -7.67 28.82
CA LYS A 32 -22.49 -8.75 28.93
C LYS A 32 -22.18 -9.39 27.56
N LYS A 33 -23.07 -9.25 26.56
CA LYS A 33 -22.86 -9.77 25.20
C LYS A 33 -22.13 -8.73 24.33
N LYS A 34 -20.80 -8.74 24.34
CA LYS A 34 -19.96 -7.79 23.59
C LYS A 34 -20.29 -7.69 22.08
N LYS A 35 -20.58 -8.82 21.42
CA LYS A 35 -20.79 -8.87 19.96
C LYS A 35 -22.23 -8.55 19.53
N ALA A 36 -23.22 -8.85 20.36
CA ALA A 36 -24.64 -8.68 20.03
C ALA A 36 -25.42 -8.32 21.29
N PRO A 37 -25.29 -7.07 21.79
CA PRO A 37 -25.85 -6.69 23.07
C PRO A 37 -27.36 -6.40 23.03
N VAL A 38 -27.99 -6.32 21.86
CA VAL A 38 -29.38 -5.90 21.71
C VAL A 38 -30.22 -7.03 21.14
N LYS A 39 -31.31 -7.39 21.83
CA LYS A 39 -32.34 -8.31 21.34
C LYS A 39 -33.46 -7.49 20.69
N VAL A 40 -33.73 -7.74 19.42
CA VAL A 40 -34.77 -7.06 18.64
C VAL A 40 -35.87 -8.04 18.24
N HIS A 41 -37.12 -7.55 18.23
CA HIS A 41 -38.31 -8.24 17.74
C HIS A 41 -38.72 -7.62 16.41
N TYR A 42 -38.62 -8.36 15.31
CA TYR A 42 -38.96 -7.90 13.97
C TYR A 42 -40.48 -7.94 13.75
N ILE A 43 -41.09 -6.78 13.52
CA ILE A 43 -42.57 -6.64 13.47
C ILE A 43 -43.16 -7.48 12.32
N ALA A 44 -42.56 -7.41 11.13
CA ALA A 44 -43.07 -8.10 9.95
C ALA A 44 -42.79 -9.61 9.95
N LYS A 45 -41.69 -10.03 10.58
CA LYS A 45 -41.24 -11.43 10.59
C LYS A 45 -41.69 -12.22 11.83
N LYS A 46 -42.20 -11.52 12.86
CA LYS A 46 -42.59 -12.09 14.17
C LYS A 46 -41.47 -12.94 14.79
N ALA A 47 -40.22 -12.54 14.57
CA ALA A 47 -39.03 -13.26 15.01
C ALA A 47 -38.17 -12.39 15.93
N ASP A 48 -37.48 -13.03 16.86
CA ASP A 48 -36.54 -12.39 17.77
C ASP A 48 -35.11 -12.72 17.36
N ALA A 49 -34.21 -11.72 17.32
CA ALA A 49 -32.79 -11.97 17.13
C ALA A 49 -31.91 -11.08 18.02
N TRP A 50 -30.75 -11.61 18.39
CA TRP A 50 -29.67 -10.80 18.96
C TRP A 50 -28.85 -10.19 17.83
N VAL A 51 -28.78 -8.87 17.81
CA VAL A 51 -28.08 -8.07 16.81
C VAL A 51 -27.00 -7.20 17.45
N SER A 52 -25.98 -6.90 16.66
CA SER A 52 -24.90 -6.00 17.01
C SER A 52 -25.31 -4.53 16.77
N LEU A 53 -24.59 -3.57 17.38
CA LEU A 53 -24.95 -2.15 17.28
C LEU A 53 -24.81 -1.60 15.86
N ASP A 54 -23.88 -2.13 15.07
CA ASP A 54 -23.65 -1.83 13.64
C ASP A 54 -24.78 -2.34 12.73
N MET A 55 -25.61 -3.27 13.22
CA MET A 55 -26.78 -3.78 12.50
C MET A 55 -28.08 -3.04 12.83
N ILE A 56 -28.01 -1.95 13.59
CA ILE A 56 -29.15 -1.14 14.02
C ILE A 56 -29.03 0.28 13.44
N LYS A 57 -30.13 0.79 12.86
CA LYS A 57 -30.29 2.20 12.50
C LYS A 57 -31.34 2.84 13.40
N PHE A 58 -30.93 3.84 14.19
CA PHE A 58 -31.83 4.60 15.04
C PHE A 58 -31.47 6.09 15.05
N LYS A 59 -32.49 6.95 14.85
CA LYS A 59 -32.32 8.40 14.65
C LYS A 59 -31.77 9.14 15.88
N ALA A 60 -31.95 8.58 17.08
CA ALA A 60 -31.51 9.20 18.34
C ALA A 60 -30.24 8.59 18.93
N LEU A 61 -29.57 7.66 18.23
CA LEU A 61 -28.19 7.34 18.59
C LEU A 61 -27.37 8.61 18.37
N PRO A 62 -26.57 9.06 19.35
CA PRO A 62 -25.60 10.11 19.08
C PRO A 62 -24.77 9.61 17.90
N LYS A 63 -24.85 10.33 16.78
CA LYS A 63 -23.81 10.20 15.77
C LYS A 63 -22.53 10.40 16.55
N GLU A 64 -21.68 9.38 16.64
CA GLU A 64 -20.27 9.64 16.91
C GLU A 64 -19.89 10.81 15.98
N PRO A 65 -19.01 11.73 16.39
CA PRO A 65 -18.40 12.61 15.42
C PRO A 65 -17.72 11.69 14.42
N GLU A 66 -18.44 11.32 13.37
CA GLU A 66 -17.92 10.75 12.16
C GLU A 66 -16.88 11.80 11.80
N SER A 67 -15.61 11.51 12.08
CA SER A 67 -14.58 12.02 11.20
C SER A 67 -15.01 11.46 9.85
N GLU A 68 -15.80 12.25 9.10
CA GLU A 68 -16.42 11.80 7.86
C GLU A 68 -15.29 11.18 7.07
N ALA A 69 -15.34 9.85 6.94
CA ALA A 69 -14.26 9.14 6.29
C ALA A 69 -14.11 9.78 4.90
N PRO A 70 -12.89 10.09 4.44
CA PRO A 70 -12.71 10.75 3.16
C PRO A 70 -13.50 10.03 2.06
N PHE A 71 -14.00 10.78 1.08
CA PHE A 71 -14.84 10.19 0.05
C PHE A 71 -14.12 9.01 -0.64
N GLY A 72 -14.75 7.83 -0.65
CA GLY A 72 -14.18 6.61 -1.23
C GLY A 72 -13.27 5.81 -0.29
N ALA A 73 -13.04 6.24 0.96
CA ALA A 73 -12.15 5.53 1.88
C ALA A 73 -12.76 4.23 2.43
N THR A 74 -14.10 4.13 2.42
CA THR A 74 -14.81 2.93 2.89
C THR A 74 -14.98 1.94 1.74
N ILE A 75 -14.60 0.68 1.98
CA ILE A 75 -14.81 -0.41 1.01
C ILE A 75 -16.33 -0.57 0.74
N PRO A 76 -16.79 -0.45 -0.52
CA PRO A 76 -18.18 -0.70 -0.88
C PRO A 76 -18.65 -2.08 -0.42
N ILE A 77 -19.92 -2.22 -0.03
CA ILE A 77 -20.44 -3.48 0.51
C ILE A 77 -20.26 -4.63 -0.49
N MET A 78 -20.54 -4.39 -1.78
CA MET A 78 -20.37 -5.39 -2.83
C MET A 78 -18.88 -5.70 -3.09
N ALA A 79 -18.00 -4.69 -2.96
CA ALA A 79 -16.57 -4.88 -3.13
C ALA A 79 -15.99 -5.87 -2.12
N ARG A 80 -16.56 -5.96 -0.91
CA ARG A 80 -16.09 -6.91 0.12
C ARG A 80 -16.13 -8.38 -0.35
N LYS A 81 -17.09 -8.75 -1.22
CA LYS A 81 -17.18 -10.10 -1.79
C LYS A 81 -15.93 -10.45 -2.60
N TYR A 82 -15.37 -9.47 -3.31
CA TYR A 82 -14.21 -9.64 -4.18
C TYR A 82 -12.90 -9.35 -3.44
N LEU A 83 -12.88 -8.38 -2.54
CA LEU A 83 -11.65 -7.85 -1.93
C LEU A 83 -11.24 -8.54 -0.62
N LEU A 84 -12.17 -9.16 0.10
CA LEU A 84 -11.87 -9.84 1.37
C LEU A 84 -11.68 -11.35 1.17
N VAL A 85 -10.70 -11.72 0.35
CA VAL A 85 -10.33 -13.12 0.10
C VAL A 85 -9.28 -13.57 1.10
N LYS A 86 -9.64 -14.56 1.92
CA LYS A 86 -8.70 -15.13 2.90
C LYS A 86 -7.69 -16.03 2.20
N ALA A 87 -6.43 -15.89 2.59
CA ALA A 87 -5.38 -16.82 2.17
C ALA A 87 -5.68 -18.25 2.64
N LYS A 88 -5.39 -19.24 1.80
CA LYS A 88 -5.47 -20.67 2.18
C LYS A 88 -4.44 -21.01 3.26
N VAL A 89 -3.25 -20.43 3.14
CA VAL A 89 -2.18 -20.58 4.14
C VAL A 89 -2.30 -19.46 5.17
N TYR A 90 -2.34 -19.85 6.43
CA TYR A 90 -2.54 -18.95 7.55
C TYR A 90 -1.28 -18.13 7.84
N ALA A 91 -1.37 -16.80 7.71
CA ALA A 91 -0.34 -15.91 8.20
C ALA A 91 -0.43 -15.82 9.73
N ARG A 92 0.52 -16.45 10.45
CA ARG A 92 0.51 -16.48 11.92
C ARG A 92 0.51 -15.10 12.56
N LEU A 93 1.19 -14.13 11.94
CA LEU A 93 1.31 -12.76 12.44
C LEU A 93 0.09 -11.86 12.13
N ASP A 94 -0.67 -12.20 11.09
CA ASP A 94 -1.93 -11.52 10.77
C ASP A 94 -2.98 -12.53 10.27
N PRO A 95 -3.70 -13.17 11.20
CA PRO A 95 -4.76 -14.13 10.89
C PRO A 95 -5.90 -13.57 10.03
N GLY A 96 -6.04 -12.24 10.01
CA GLY A 96 -7.08 -11.52 9.29
C GLY A 96 -6.66 -11.06 7.90
N ILE A 97 -5.40 -11.30 7.50
CA ILE A 97 -4.87 -10.76 6.25
C ILE A 97 -5.70 -11.26 5.06
N CYS A 98 -6.07 -10.31 4.21
CA CYS A 98 -6.71 -10.55 2.93
C CYS A 98 -5.74 -10.06 1.85
N PRO A 99 -4.87 -10.95 1.32
CA PRO A 99 -3.87 -10.56 0.34
C PRO A 99 -4.51 -9.94 -0.90
N PHE A 100 -3.97 -8.80 -1.34
CA PHE A 100 -4.52 -8.07 -2.48
C PHE A 100 -4.49 -8.88 -3.78
N PHE A 101 -3.46 -9.69 -4.02
CA PHE A 101 -3.38 -10.52 -5.24
C PHE A 101 -4.54 -11.52 -5.36
N LEU A 102 -5.02 -12.09 -4.24
CA LEU A 102 -6.17 -12.99 -4.25
C LEU A 102 -7.48 -12.25 -4.54
N ALA A 103 -7.57 -10.99 -4.07
CA ALA A 103 -8.69 -10.13 -4.39
C ALA A 103 -8.71 -9.78 -5.89
N GLU A 104 -7.55 -9.48 -6.46
CA GLU A 104 -7.37 -9.21 -7.88
C GLU A 104 -7.73 -10.43 -8.74
N GLU A 105 -7.20 -11.62 -8.45
CA GLU A 105 -7.55 -12.86 -9.16
C GLU A 105 -9.06 -13.11 -9.15
N LYS A 106 -9.70 -12.98 -7.99
CA LYS A 106 -11.14 -13.19 -7.84
C LYS A 106 -11.95 -12.13 -8.60
N TYR A 107 -11.49 -10.88 -8.58
CA TYR A 107 -12.11 -9.80 -9.33
C TYR A 107 -12.01 -10.06 -10.84
N LEU A 108 -10.81 -10.38 -11.34
CA LEU A 108 -10.55 -10.64 -12.76
C LEU A 108 -11.37 -11.84 -13.27
N ALA A 109 -11.52 -12.88 -12.46
CA ALA A 109 -12.39 -14.00 -12.77
C ALA A 109 -13.87 -13.57 -12.90
N ALA A 110 -14.35 -12.68 -12.03
CA ALA A 110 -15.72 -12.17 -12.06
C ALA A 110 -15.97 -11.18 -13.21
N SER A 111 -14.94 -10.45 -13.65
CA SER A 111 -15.01 -9.48 -14.74
C SER A 111 -14.64 -10.04 -16.11
N LYS A 112 -14.49 -11.37 -16.25
CA LYS A 112 -14.01 -12.01 -17.49
C LYS A 112 -14.91 -11.73 -18.70
N GLU A 113 -16.21 -11.56 -18.47
CA GLU A 113 -17.21 -11.28 -19.50
C GLU A 113 -17.49 -9.77 -19.66
N SER A 114 -16.70 -8.92 -19.02
CA SER A 114 -16.85 -7.47 -19.11
C SER A 114 -16.55 -6.97 -20.53
N THR A 115 -17.47 -6.16 -21.05
CA THR A 115 -17.27 -5.41 -22.30
C THR A 115 -16.63 -4.03 -22.07
N GLU A 116 -16.78 -3.48 -20.87
CA GLU A 116 -16.24 -2.19 -20.49
C GLU A 116 -14.91 -2.32 -19.74
N LYS A 117 -14.08 -1.29 -19.81
CA LYS A 117 -12.85 -1.17 -19.03
C LYS A 117 -12.62 0.27 -18.63
N ILE A 118 -11.94 0.45 -17.50
CA ILE A 118 -11.32 1.71 -17.11
C ILE A 118 -9.83 1.60 -17.43
N THR A 119 -9.32 2.52 -18.24
CA THR A 119 -7.89 2.68 -18.52
C THR A 119 -7.41 3.98 -17.86
N TRP A 120 -6.20 3.97 -17.33
CA TRP A 120 -5.59 5.17 -16.78
C TRP A 120 -4.13 5.31 -17.20
N ALA A 121 -3.65 6.54 -17.13
CA ALA A 121 -2.30 6.94 -17.45
C ALA A 121 -1.76 7.81 -16.32
N ILE A 122 -0.59 7.46 -15.79
CA ILE A 122 0.13 8.25 -14.79
C ILE A 122 1.32 8.88 -15.50
N ALA A 123 1.15 10.14 -15.89
CA ALA A 123 2.18 10.88 -16.61
C ALA A 123 3.19 11.49 -15.64
N HIS A 124 4.44 11.59 -16.10
CA HIS A 124 5.55 12.24 -15.42
C HIS A 124 6.56 12.78 -16.45
N GLU A 125 7.60 13.48 -15.98
CA GLU A 125 8.59 14.15 -16.85
C GLU A 125 9.35 13.17 -17.77
N GLY A 126 9.58 11.95 -17.30
CA GLY A 126 10.32 10.92 -18.04
C GLY A 126 9.44 9.93 -18.80
N GLY A 127 8.10 10.07 -18.76
CA GLY A 127 7.25 9.04 -19.32
C GLY A 127 5.81 9.01 -18.82
N CYS A 128 5.18 7.88 -19.05
CA CYS A 128 3.79 7.61 -18.75
C CYS A 128 3.57 6.11 -18.53
N ALA A 129 3.17 5.76 -17.31
CA ALA A 129 2.76 4.41 -16.98
C ALA A 129 1.25 4.26 -17.25
N ARG A 130 0.88 3.28 -18.09
CA ARG A 130 -0.52 2.95 -18.38
C ARG A 130 -0.90 1.61 -17.77
N SER A 131 -2.14 1.52 -17.33
CA SER A 131 -2.76 0.25 -16.95
C SER A 131 -4.27 0.34 -17.15
N SER A 132 -4.94 -0.80 -17.05
CA SER A 132 -6.37 -0.90 -17.27
C SER A 132 -6.97 -2.02 -16.44
N LEU A 133 -8.24 -1.85 -16.08
CA LEU A 133 -9.02 -2.84 -15.36
C LEU A 133 -10.39 -3.02 -16.05
N PRO A 134 -10.85 -4.26 -16.30
CA PRO A 134 -12.23 -4.48 -16.74
C PRO A 134 -13.23 -3.97 -15.69
N VAL A 135 -14.41 -3.55 -16.11
CA VAL A 135 -15.45 -2.97 -15.23
C VAL A 135 -16.61 -3.95 -15.05
N LEU A 136 -17.03 -4.23 -13.82
CA LEU A 136 -18.16 -5.13 -13.61
C LEU A 136 -19.45 -4.51 -14.21
N PRO A 137 -20.25 -5.29 -14.97
CA PRO A 137 -21.34 -4.76 -15.80
C PRO A 137 -22.58 -4.30 -15.01
N ASP A 138 -22.69 -4.61 -13.72
CA ASP A 138 -23.78 -4.15 -12.86
C ASP A 138 -23.44 -2.80 -12.24
N ASP A 139 -24.31 -1.80 -12.39
CA ASP A 139 -24.24 -0.48 -11.77
C ASP A 139 -23.99 -0.49 -10.24
N ARG A 140 -24.33 -1.57 -9.55
CA ARG A 140 -24.04 -1.72 -8.11
C ARG A 140 -22.67 -2.35 -7.85
N GLU A 141 -22.17 -3.14 -8.79
CA GLU A 141 -20.84 -3.75 -8.73
C GLU A 141 -19.77 -2.86 -9.37
N SER A 142 -20.12 -1.90 -10.23
CA SER A 142 -19.21 -0.93 -10.84
C SER A 142 -18.48 -0.06 -9.80
N ASP A 143 -19.09 0.16 -8.63
CA ASP A 143 -18.44 0.82 -7.49
C ASP A 143 -17.26 -0.01 -6.94
N THR A 144 -17.31 -1.35 -7.09
CA THR A 144 -16.17 -2.23 -6.80
C THR A 144 -15.02 -1.97 -7.76
N SER A 145 -15.32 -1.87 -9.06
CA SER A 145 -14.33 -1.55 -10.10
C SER A 145 -13.67 -0.20 -9.84
N ALA A 146 -14.47 0.81 -9.47
CA ALA A 146 -13.97 2.13 -9.13
C ALA A 146 -13.08 2.12 -7.88
N TYR A 147 -13.49 1.39 -6.83
CA TYR A 147 -12.69 1.26 -5.63
C TYR A 147 -11.35 0.55 -5.90
N LEU A 148 -11.39 -0.60 -6.58
CA LEU A 148 -10.20 -1.38 -6.91
C LEU A 148 -9.24 -0.59 -7.81
N ALA A 149 -9.74 0.05 -8.86
CA ALA A 149 -8.93 0.94 -9.70
C ALA A 149 -8.27 2.05 -8.86
N GLY A 150 -8.99 2.63 -7.90
CA GLY A 150 -8.44 3.63 -6.98
C GLY A 150 -7.26 3.12 -6.15
N VAL A 151 -7.35 1.90 -5.62
CA VAL A 151 -6.27 1.25 -4.86
C VAL A 151 -5.06 0.98 -5.75
N VAL A 152 -5.28 0.46 -6.96
CA VAL A 152 -4.19 0.18 -7.91
C VAL A 152 -3.50 1.47 -8.34
N ILE A 153 -4.26 2.53 -8.66
CA ILE A 153 -3.71 3.84 -9.02
C ILE A 153 -2.93 4.42 -7.84
N GLN A 154 -3.46 4.36 -6.62
CA GLN A 154 -2.76 4.83 -5.42
C GLN A 154 -1.41 4.13 -5.28
N GLU A 155 -1.36 2.81 -5.50
CA GLU A 155 -0.12 2.05 -5.41
C GLU A 155 0.84 2.38 -6.55
N MET A 156 0.35 2.58 -7.77
CA MET A 156 1.20 3.02 -8.88
C MET A 156 1.83 4.40 -8.61
N VAL A 157 1.05 5.35 -8.06
CA VAL A 157 1.54 6.69 -7.67
C VAL A 157 2.50 6.61 -6.48
N SER A 158 2.41 5.57 -5.63
CA SER A 158 3.33 5.37 -4.50
C SER A 158 4.72 4.91 -4.94
N HIS A 159 4.82 4.24 -6.09
CA HIS A 159 6.07 3.69 -6.61
C HIS A 159 6.75 4.61 -7.62
N ARG A 160 5.99 5.35 -8.41
CA ARG A 160 6.51 6.11 -9.56
C ARG A 160 6.42 7.62 -9.35
N PRO A 161 7.30 8.42 -10.00
CA PRO A 161 7.02 9.84 -10.20
C PRO A 161 5.67 10.01 -10.89
N ALA A 162 4.86 10.95 -10.42
CA ALA A 162 3.55 11.23 -11.00
C ALA A 162 3.30 12.73 -10.96
N SER A 163 3.00 13.34 -12.10
CA SER A 163 2.56 14.74 -12.21
C SER A 163 1.06 14.85 -12.47
N SER A 164 0.47 13.87 -13.14
CA SER A 164 -0.98 13.86 -13.41
C SER A 164 -1.50 12.44 -13.59
N LEU A 165 -2.80 12.27 -13.30
CA LEU A 165 -3.58 11.08 -13.57
C LEU A 165 -4.56 11.40 -14.70
N ILE A 166 -4.57 10.59 -15.76
CA ILE A 166 -5.50 10.74 -16.88
C ILE A 166 -6.35 9.47 -16.94
N LEU A 167 -7.67 9.62 -16.92
CA LEU A 167 -8.65 8.54 -16.82
C LEU A 167 -9.46 8.44 -18.11
N CYS A 168 -9.72 7.22 -18.58
CA CYS A 168 -10.54 6.91 -19.75
C CYS A 168 -11.43 5.70 -19.45
N GLY A 169 -12.73 5.80 -19.70
CA GLY A 169 -13.69 4.72 -19.45
C GLY A 169 -15.06 5.25 -18.99
N PRO A 170 -15.88 4.41 -18.33
CA PRO A 170 -17.24 4.77 -17.94
C PRO A 170 -17.27 6.05 -17.08
N SER A 171 -18.03 7.06 -17.52
CA SER A 171 -18.02 8.41 -16.93
C SER A 171 -18.25 8.42 -15.41
N ARG A 172 -19.13 7.53 -14.93
CA ARG A 172 -19.40 7.36 -13.49
C ARG A 172 -18.15 6.96 -12.70
N ILE A 173 -17.36 6.02 -13.22
CA ILE A 173 -16.14 5.53 -12.57
C ILE A 173 -15.05 6.60 -12.63
N CYS A 174 -14.85 7.24 -13.79
CA CYS A 174 -13.86 8.30 -13.93
C CYS A 174 -14.12 9.47 -12.96
N LYS A 175 -15.38 9.93 -12.84
CA LYS A 175 -15.78 10.99 -11.88
C LYS A 175 -15.62 10.56 -10.43
N PHE A 176 -15.90 9.29 -10.13
CA PHE A 176 -15.66 8.74 -8.78
C PHE A 176 -14.17 8.79 -8.43
N LEU A 177 -13.31 8.34 -9.33
CA LEU A 177 -11.85 8.34 -9.14
C LEU A 177 -11.29 9.76 -9.05
N GLU A 178 -11.70 10.67 -9.93
CA GLU A 178 -11.35 12.09 -9.86
C GLU A 178 -11.62 12.68 -8.48
N LYS A 179 -12.82 12.42 -7.93
CA LYS A 179 -13.17 12.87 -6.57
C LYS A 179 -12.33 12.19 -5.49
N CYS A 180 -11.96 10.92 -5.64
CA CYS A 180 -11.09 10.23 -4.68
C CYS A 180 -9.67 10.80 -4.64
N PHE A 181 -9.13 11.28 -5.76
CA PHE A 181 -7.80 11.91 -5.85
C PHE A 181 -7.83 13.44 -5.65
N SER A 182 -9.00 14.01 -5.39
CA SER A 182 -9.19 15.43 -5.07
C SER A 182 -9.10 15.71 -3.56
N VAL A 183 -9.12 16.99 -3.17
CA VAL A 183 -9.20 17.41 -1.76
C VAL A 183 -10.45 16.83 -1.09
N GLY A 184 -10.28 16.19 0.08
CA GLY A 184 -11.35 15.48 0.79
C GLY A 184 -11.63 14.06 0.28
N GLY A 185 -10.92 13.61 -0.75
CA GLY A 185 -10.99 12.24 -1.27
C GLY A 185 -10.11 11.25 -0.51
N ALA A 186 -10.40 9.96 -0.66
CA ALA A 186 -9.66 8.85 -0.06
C ALA A 186 -8.15 8.88 -0.31
N TYR A 187 -7.77 9.42 -1.48
CA TYR A 187 -6.40 9.44 -1.96
C TYR A 187 -5.82 10.86 -1.98
N GLU A 188 -6.39 11.82 -1.25
CA GLU A 188 -5.86 13.19 -1.16
C GLU A 188 -4.39 13.19 -0.74
N TYR A 189 -4.00 12.37 0.24
CA TYR A 189 -2.61 12.27 0.67
C TYR A 189 -1.69 11.83 -0.48
N ALA A 190 -2.12 10.85 -1.27
CA ALA A 190 -1.37 10.35 -2.41
C ALA A 190 -1.23 11.44 -3.48
N ALA A 191 -2.34 12.06 -3.88
CA ALA A 191 -2.37 13.15 -4.85
C ALA A 191 -1.52 14.36 -4.42
N ARG A 192 -1.52 14.69 -3.12
CA ARG A 192 -0.84 15.88 -2.62
C ARG A 192 0.64 15.64 -2.30
N SER A 193 0.98 14.50 -1.73
CA SER A 193 2.29 14.29 -1.11
C SER A 193 3.24 13.51 -2.00
N LEU A 194 2.74 12.53 -2.78
CA LEU A 194 3.60 11.67 -3.57
C LEU A 194 4.21 12.38 -4.79
N PRO A 195 3.49 13.27 -5.49
CA PRO A 195 4.08 14.13 -6.51
C PRO A 195 5.17 15.06 -5.98
N ILE A 196 5.08 15.51 -4.73
CA ILE A 196 6.15 16.30 -4.10
C ILE A 196 7.36 15.42 -3.75
N ALA A 197 7.11 14.20 -3.25
CA ALA A 197 8.17 13.28 -2.83
C ALA A 197 8.89 12.61 -4.00
N ARG A 198 8.18 12.37 -5.11
CA ARG A 198 8.66 11.56 -6.24
C ARG A 198 8.50 12.22 -7.60
N GLY A 199 7.55 13.14 -7.79
CA GLY A 199 7.24 13.79 -9.06
C GLY A 199 7.84 15.19 -9.19
N THR A 200 7.04 16.13 -9.69
CA THR A 200 7.40 17.54 -9.91
C THR A 200 6.89 18.42 -8.76
N PRO A 201 7.72 18.77 -7.77
CA PRO A 201 7.26 19.43 -6.54
C PRO A 201 6.59 20.79 -6.75
N ASP A 202 6.89 21.43 -7.88
CA ASP A 202 6.42 22.77 -8.23
C ASP A 202 5.06 22.76 -8.96
N LYS A 203 4.53 21.58 -9.33
CA LYS A 203 3.25 21.45 -10.02
C LYS A 203 2.23 20.69 -9.15
N PRO A 204 0.98 21.18 -9.04
CA PRO A 204 -0.06 20.41 -8.38
C PRO A 204 -0.36 19.14 -9.19
N PHE A 205 -0.81 18.10 -8.50
CA PHE A 205 -1.28 16.89 -9.15
C PHE A 205 -2.63 17.12 -9.80
N GLU A 206 -2.73 16.85 -11.09
CA GLU A 206 -3.94 17.05 -11.87
C GLU A 206 -4.59 15.70 -12.19
N VAL A 207 -5.93 15.66 -12.15
CA VAL A 207 -6.71 14.52 -12.62
C VAL A 207 -7.53 14.97 -13.82
N ASN A 208 -7.31 14.34 -14.96
CA ASN A 208 -7.98 14.66 -16.22
C ASN A 208 -8.80 13.44 -16.68
N ILE A 209 -9.97 13.68 -17.27
CA ILE A 209 -10.80 12.63 -17.86
C ILE A 209 -10.84 12.87 -19.37
N VAL A 210 -10.48 11.86 -20.15
CA VAL A 210 -10.55 11.88 -21.62
C VAL A 210 -11.68 10.97 -22.11
N GLN A 211 -12.15 11.22 -23.33
CA GLN A 211 -13.23 10.44 -23.95
C GLN A 211 -12.69 9.14 -24.53
N ASP A 212 -11.59 9.23 -25.28
CA ASP A 212 -11.05 8.11 -26.04
C ASP A 212 -9.70 7.63 -25.50
N GLU A 213 -9.47 6.31 -25.59
CA GLU A 213 -8.23 5.69 -25.12
C GLU A 213 -7.00 6.13 -25.92
N SER A 214 -7.21 6.65 -27.15
CA SER A 214 -6.18 7.27 -27.99
C SER A 214 -5.68 8.61 -27.45
N ASP A 215 -6.49 9.29 -26.63
CA ASP A 215 -6.11 10.57 -26.01
C ASP A 215 -5.22 10.37 -24.79
N LEU A 216 -5.09 9.12 -24.30
CA LEU A 216 -4.12 8.78 -23.27
C LEU A 216 -2.71 8.84 -23.86
N PRO A 217 -1.75 9.49 -23.17
CA PRO A 217 -0.36 9.51 -23.62
C PRO A 217 0.16 8.08 -23.85
N PRO A 218 1.08 7.88 -24.81
CA PRO A 218 1.61 6.55 -25.10
C PRO A 218 2.28 5.97 -23.84
N ALA A 219 2.11 4.66 -23.63
CA ALA A 219 2.79 3.94 -22.55
C ALA A 219 4.29 3.91 -22.86
N PHE A 220 5.05 4.73 -22.15
CA PHE A 220 6.49 4.84 -22.33
C PHE A 220 7.09 5.33 -21.04
N ASP A 221 7.90 4.51 -20.38
CA ASP A 221 8.77 4.97 -19.31
C ASP A 221 10.19 5.04 -19.87
N ALA A 222 10.76 6.25 -19.94
CA ALA A 222 12.18 6.37 -20.24
C ALA A 222 12.94 5.49 -19.25
N LYS A 223 13.96 4.77 -19.73
CA LYS A 223 14.85 4.01 -18.87
C LYS A 223 15.39 4.97 -17.81
N GLU A 224 14.89 4.83 -16.58
CA GLU A 224 15.32 5.69 -15.49
C GLU A 224 16.83 5.51 -15.32
N ASP A 225 17.52 6.64 -15.26
CA ASP A 225 18.95 6.64 -15.00
C ASP A 225 19.16 5.98 -13.63
N ALA A 226 19.87 4.84 -13.65
CA ALA A 226 20.07 3.87 -12.56
C ALA A 226 20.43 4.45 -11.18
N ARG A 227 20.85 5.72 -11.16
CA ARG A 227 21.29 6.49 -9.99
C ARG A 227 20.13 6.95 -9.11
N ARG A 228 18.91 7.05 -9.64
CA ARG A 228 17.69 7.30 -8.85
C ARG A 228 17.10 5.93 -8.50
N GLY A 229 17.45 5.41 -7.33
CA GLY A 229 17.06 4.06 -6.89
C GLY A 229 15.53 3.87 -6.81
N HIS A 230 14.92 3.49 -7.93
CA HIS A 230 13.47 3.30 -8.03
C HIS A 230 13.12 1.89 -8.53
N LEU A 231 12.00 1.41 -7.95
CA LEU A 231 11.29 0.17 -8.25
C LEU A 231 10.25 0.50 -9.31
N ALA A 232 10.44 0.01 -10.53
CA ALA A 232 9.38 -0.07 -11.54
C ALA A 232 8.84 -1.50 -11.50
N PHE A 233 7.56 -1.66 -11.16
CA PHE A 233 6.81 -2.87 -11.50
C PHE A 233 6.13 -2.62 -12.83
N ASP A 234 6.28 -3.52 -13.79
CA ASP A 234 5.37 -3.57 -14.94
C ASP A 234 4.13 -4.36 -14.50
N VAL A 235 2.99 -3.69 -14.41
CA VAL A 235 1.70 -4.34 -14.11
C VAL A 235 0.99 -4.49 -15.46
N GLY A 236 1.50 -5.42 -16.27
CA GLY A 236 1.08 -5.59 -17.65
C GLY A 236 1.55 -6.90 -18.26
N GLY A 237 0.68 -7.91 -18.20
CA GLY A 237 0.57 -9.00 -19.17
C GLY A 237 1.83 -9.81 -19.49
N ILE A 238 1.86 -11.06 -19.01
CA ILE A 238 2.62 -12.12 -19.68
C ILE A 238 2.01 -12.30 -21.08
N LYS A 239 2.48 -11.53 -22.06
CA LYS A 239 2.55 -12.02 -23.42
C LYS A 239 3.79 -12.90 -23.44
N THR A 240 3.59 -14.20 -23.47
CA THR A 240 4.58 -15.15 -24.00
C THR A 240 4.92 -14.71 -25.43
N ALA A 241 5.89 -13.81 -25.56
CA ALA A 241 6.67 -13.72 -26.77
C ALA A 241 7.53 -14.98 -26.77
N ALA A 242 7.02 -16.02 -27.44
CA ALA A 242 7.84 -17.11 -27.92
C ALA A 242 8.89 -16.49 -28.86
N GLY A 243 10.05 -16.15 -28.30
CA GLY A 243 11.27 -15.97 -29.06
C GLY A 243 11.55 -17.31 -29.75
N LYS A 244 11.24 -17.34 -31.04
CA LYS A 244 11.41 -18.50 -31.90
C LYS A 244 12.90 -18.60 -32.24
N GLU A 245 13.67 -19.25 -31.39
CA GLU A 245 14.92 -19.89 -31.82
C GLU A 245 14.65 -21.38 -32.02
N CYS A 246 14.55 -21.76 -33.29
CA CYS A 246 14.55 -23.15 -33.70
C CYS A 246 15.96 -23.71 -33.50
N SER A 247 16.18 -24.51 -32.45
CA SER A 247 17.19 -25.56 -32.54
C SER A 247 16.60 -26.74 -33.33
N LYS A 248 17.38 -27.21 -34.30
CA LYS A 248 17.10 -28.45 -35.03
C LYS A 248 17.12 -29.60 -34.01
N ASP A 249 16.30 -30.61 -34.26
CA ASP A 249 16.16 -31.86 -33.50
C ASP A 249 15.01 -31.78 -32.49
N GLY A 250 13.84 -32.10 -33.01
CA GLY A 250 12.58 -32.14 -32.29
C GLY A 250 12.49 -33.32 -31.35
N GLU A 251 12.12 -33.04 -30.11
CA GLU A 251 11.10 -33.74 -29.32
C GLU A 251 10.86 -32.88 -28.06
N CYS A 252 9.59 -32.56 -27.78
CA CYS A 252 9.19 -31.86 -26.57
C CYS A 252 8.19 -32.74 -25.83
N GLU A 253 8.67 -33.44 -24.81
CA GLU A 253 7.81 -34.07 -23.82
C GLU A 253 7.32 -33.01 -22.83
N VAL A 254 6.01 -32.91 -22.69
CA VAL A 254 5.34 -32.06 -21.70
C VAL A 254 5.21 -32.88 -20.41
N SER A 255 6.08 -32.64 -19.43
CA SER A 255 5.81 -33.04 -18.06
C SER A 255 4.82 -32.05 -17.43
N LYS A 256 3.73 -32.59 -16.89
CA LYS A 256 2.82 -31.86 -16.00
C LYS A 256 3.48 -31.80 -14.63
N GLU A 257 3.75 -30.60 -14.14
CA GLU A 257 4.12 -30.38 -12.74
C GLU A 257 3.07 -29.45 -12.11
N GLU A 258 2.25 -30.03 -11.23
CA GLU A 258 1.39 -29.30 -10.31
C GLU A 258 2.25 -28.89 -9.11
N ASP A 259 2.56 -27.60 -8.96
CA ASP A 259 3.07 -27.08 -7.70
C ASP A 259 2.49 -25.70 -7.39
N ALA A 260 1.65 -25.70 -6.35
CA ALA A 260 1.05 -24.51 -5.77
C ALA A 260 2.08 -23.78 -4.90
N SER A 261 2.89 -22.91 -5.50
CA SER A 261 3.70 -21.93 -4.77
C SER A 261 2.93 -20.61 -4.61
N LEU A 262 2.78 -20.15 -3.36
CA LEU A 262 2.17 -18.86 -3.03
C LEU A 262 3.19 -17.75 -3.23
N PRO A 263 2.91 -16.69 -4.02
CA PRO A 263 3.76 -15.51 -4.02
C PRO A 263 3.49 -14.66 -2.78
N PHE A 264 4.46 -14.62 -1.87
CA PHE A 264 4.58 -13.59 -0.84
C PHE A 264 5.05 -12.29 -1.54
N GLY A 265 4.18 -11.29 -1.68
CA GLY A 265 4.54 -10.09 -2.46
C GLY A 265 3.68 -8.85 -2.20
N ALA A 266 3.05 -8.73 -1.03
CA ALA A 266 2.39 -7.48 -0.66
C ALA A 266 3.40 -6.54 0.03
N THR A 267 3.90 -5.56 -0.71
CA THR A 267 4.67 -4.45 -0.13
C THR A 267 3.80 -3.69 0.88
N MET A 268 4.26 -3.65 2.13
CA MET A 268 3.55 -2.95 3.20
C MET A 268 3.61 -1.43 2.95
N PRO A 269 2.49 -0.68 3.07
CA PRO A 269 2.51 0.77 2.88
C PRO A 269 3.58 1.43 3.77
N PRO A 270 4.29 2.48 3.30
CA PRO A 270 5.43 3.04 4.03
C PRO A 270 5.13 3.44 5.48
N LEU A 271 3.92 3.94 5.74
CA LEU A 271 3.47 4.29 7.08
C LEU A 271 3.25 3.06 7.97
N ALA A 272 2.60 2.02 7.45
CA ALA A 272 2.39 0.76 8.17
C ALA A 272 3.73 0.07 8.47
N LYS A 273 4.66 0.06 7.50
CA LYS A 273 6.02 -0.44 7.69
C LYS A 273 6.74 0.31 8.81
N LYS A 274 6.68 1.64 8.81
CA LYS A 274 7.30 2.45 9.85
C LYS A 274 6.74 2.11 11.23
N LEU A 275 5.41 2.04 11.37
CA LEU A 275 4.76 1.71 12.63
C LEU A 275 5.14 0.31 13.12
N LEU A 276 5.23 -0.66 12.21
CA LEU A 276 5.68 -2.02 12.51
C LEU A 276 7.13 -2.04 13.02
N VAL A 277 8.04 -1.35 12.32
CA VAL A 277 9.45 -1.27 12.70
C VAL A 277 9.61 -0.55 14.04
N ASP A 278 8.90 0.56 14.26
CA ASP A 278 8.93 1.30 15.53
C ASP A 278 8.42 0.45 16.70
N ALA A 279 7.33 -0.29 16.49
CA ALA A 279 6.79 -1.23 17.49
C ALA A 279 7.76 -2.36 17.78
N TYR A 280 8.39 -2.93 16.74
CA TYR A 280 9.38 -3.98 16.88
C TYR A 280 10.64 -3.51 17.62
N LEU A 281 11.18 -2.33 17.27
CA LEU A 281 12.34 -1.75 17.95
C LEU A 281 12.05 -1.44 19.42
N LYS A 282 10.82 -1.02 19.73
CA LYS A 282 10.38 -0.84 21.11
C LYS A 282 10.35 -2.19 21.87
N ALA A 283 9.83 -3.24 21.23
CA ALA A 283 9.74 -4.58 21.84
C ALA A 283 11.10 -5.26 22.01
N THR A 284 12.06 -4.97 21.13
CA THR A 284 13.42 -5.55 21.15
C THR A 284 14.44 -4.66 21.85
N LYS A 285 14.03 -3.55 22.47
CA LYS A 285 14.93 -2.56 23.10
C LYS A 285 15.86 -3.17 24.16
N GLU A 286 15.39 -4.18 24.88
CA GLU A 286 16.13 -4.86 25.95
C GLU A 286 16.87 -6.12 25.46
N CYS A 287 16.73 -6.47 24.18
CA CYS A 287 17.39 -7.63 23.61
C CYS A 287 18.88 -7.33 23.37
N THR A 288 19.75 -8.22 23.86
CA THR A 288 21.21 -8.11 23.67
C THR A 288 21.67 -8.71 22.34
N LYS A 289 20.90 -9.65 21.78
CA LYS A 289 21.20 -10.29 20.50
C LYS A 289 20.86 -9.37 19.34
N LYS A 290 21.70 -9.42 18.30
CA LYS A 290 21.53 -8.67 17.07
C LYS A 290 21.78 -9.59 15.89
N ILE A 291 21.07 -9.33 14.80
CA ILE A 291 21.46 -9.81 13.49
C ILE A 291 22.13 -8.66 12.75
N GLN A 292 23.19 -8.98 12.03
CA GLN A 292 23.92 -8.12 11.13
C GLN A 292 23.88 -8.76 9.76
N TRP A 293 23.82 -7.94 8.72
CA TRP A 293 23.96 -8.44 7.36
C TRP A 293 24.65 -7.42 6.48
N ALA A 294 25.33 -7.92 5.45
CA ALA A 294 25.94 -7.13 4.41
C ALA A 294 25.28 -7.47 3.07
N LEU A 295 24.91 -6.43 2.33
CA LEU A 295 24.48 -6.53 0.94
C LEU A 295 25.62 -6.04 0.07
N CYS A 296 26.22 -6.94 -0.69
CA CYS A 296 27.39 -6.66 -1.51
C CYS A 296 27.01 -6.48 -2.97
N HIS A 297 27.70 -5.56 -3.65
CA HIS A 297 27.62 -5.31 -5.08
C HIS A 297 29.03 -5.02 -5.62
N GLU A 298 29.15 -4.80 -6.93
CA GLU A 298 30.44 -4.56 -7.63
C GLU A 298 31.32 -3.43 -7.03
N ASN A 299 30.69 -2.43 -6.41
CA ASN A 299 31.37 -1.23 -5.90
C ASN A 299 31.52 -1.23 -4.37
N GLY A 300 31.22 -2.34 -3.68
CA GLY A 300 31.37 -2.46 -2.23
C GLY A 300 30.17 -3.13 -1.54
N CYS A 301 30.15 -3.06 -0.21
CA CYS A 301 29.09 -3.67 0.60
C CYS A 301 28.45 -2.65 1.55
N LEU A 302 27.13 -2.76 1.72
CA LEU A 302 26.38 -1.99 2.71
C LEU A 302 26.05 -2.89 3.90
N ARG A 303 26.41 -2.45 5.11
CA ARG A 303 26.15 -3.19 6.35
C ARG A 303 24.94 -2.64 7.08
N TYR A 304 24.19 -3.54 7.67
CA TYR A 304 23.01 -3.25 8.48
C TYR A 304 23.02 -4.07 9.76
N SER A 305 22.27 -3.62 10.76
CA SER A 305 22.11 -4.33 12.01
C SER A 305 20.74 -4.06 12.61
N LEU A 306 20.12 -5.09 13.16
CA LEU A 306 18.83 -5.02 13.85
C LEU A 306 18.89 -5.82 15.15
N PRO A 307 18.38 -5.31 16.28
CA PRO A 307 18.14 -6.12 17.47
C PRO A 307 17.10 -7.21 17.16
N VAL A 308 17.30 -8.40 17.73
CA VAL A 308 16.42 -9.55 17.51
C VAL A 308 16.04 -10.21 18.81
N PHE A 309 14.86 -10.81 18.85
CA PHE A 309 14.47 -11.63 19.98
C PHE A 309 15.41 -12.84 20.11
N PRO A 310 15.66 -13.31 21.34
CA PRO A 310 16.44 -14.53 21.56
C PRO A 310 15.75 -15.75 20.93
N GLU A 311 16.51 -16.79 20.57
CA GLU A 311 16.02 -17.92 19.75
C GLU A 311 14.84 -18.69 20.37
N GLU A 312 14.70 -18.63 21.69
CA GLU A 312 13.65 -19.29 22.47
C GLU A 312 12.29 -18.57 22.40
N ARG A 313 12.28 -17.28 22.02
CA ARG A 313 11.07 -16.47 22.01
C ARG A 313 10.96 -15.69 20.71
N GLU A 314 9.91 -15.95 19.93
CA GLU A 314 9.52 -15.10 18.79
C GLU A 314 10.62 -14.89 17.73
N SER A 315 11.59 -15.81 17.62
CA SER A 315 12.67 -15.78 16.62
C SER A 315 12.15 -15.65 15.18
N ASP A 316 10.98 -16.24 14.93
CA ASP A 316 10.33 -16.23 13.62
C ASP A 316 9.85 -14.83 13.24
N THR A 317 9.43 -14.02 14.22
CA THR A 317 9.06 -12.61 14.04
C THR A 317 10.28 -11.78 13.64
N SER A 318 11.41 -11.99 14.32
CA SER A 318 12.69 -11.36 13.96
C SER A 318 13.14 -11.76 12.56
N ALA A 319 13.08 -13.05 12.24
CA ALA A 319 13.44 -13.56 10.93
C ALA A 319 12.57 -12.97 9.82
N TYR A 320 11.25 -12.92 10.03
CA TYR A 320 10.31 -12.31 9.10
C TYR A 320 10.60 -10.83 8.84
N LEU A 321 10.74 -10.03 9.90
CA LEU A 321 11.00 -8.59 9.74
C LEU A 321 12.33 -8.34 9.02
N VAL A 322 13.37 -9.10 9.37
CA VAL A 322 14.69 -8.98 8.72
C VAL A 322 14.60 -9.38 7.26
N GLY A 323 13.85 -10.43 6.91
CA GLY A 323 13.54 -10.79 5.54
C GLY A 323 12.89 -9.64 4.77
N VAL A 324 11.79 -9.08 5.28
CA VAL A 324 11.12 -7.93 4.62
C VAL A 324 12.07 -6.74 4.40
N LEU A 325 12.96 -6.45 5.37
CA LEU A 325 13.96 -5.39 5.22
C LEU A 325 15.02 -5.73 4.17
N ILE A 326 15.51 -6.97 4.15
CA ILE A 326 16.49 -7.44 3.17
C ILE A 326 15.90 -7.39 1.77
N GLU A 327 14.70 -7.91 1.55
CA GLU A 327 14.00 -7.88 0.26
C GLU A 327 13.97 -6.47 -0.32
N GLU A 328 13.50 -5.49 0.44
CA GLU A 328 13.42 -4.10 -0.04
C GLU A 328 14.80 -3.53 -0.36
N MET A 329 15.81 -3.88 0.42
CA MET A 329 17.15 -3.35 0.22
C MET A 329 17.89 -4.01 -0.94
N ILE A 330 17.69 -5.30 -1.20
CA ILE A 330 18.28 -5.95 -2.39
C ILE A 330 17.80 -5.21 -3.65
N TRP A 331 16.51 -4.88 -3.73
CA TRP A 331 15.94 -4.10 -4.84
C TRP A 331 16.55 -2.71 -4.98
N GLN A 332 16.67 -1.98 -3.86
CA GLN A 332 17.18 -0.61 -3.87
C GLN A 332 18.69 -0.55 -4.18
N ARG A 333 19.44 -1.58 -3.79
CA ARG A 333 20.91 -1.54 -3.74
C ARG A 333 21.59 -2.42 -4.77
N ARG A 334 20.85 -3.18 -5.59
CA ARG A 334 21.39 -4.05 -6.63
C ARG A 334 22.42 -5.04 -6.08
N ALA A 335 22.11 -5.63 -4.94
CA ALA A 335 23.03 -6.54 -4.29
C ALA A 335 23.19 -7.81 -5.13
N SER A 336 24.43 -8.27 -5.31
CA SER A 336 24.77 -9.55 -5.93
C SER A 336 25.00 -10.67 -4.90
N SER A 337 25.17 -10.34 -3.62
CA SER A 337 25.22 -11.32 -2.55
C SER A 337 24.76 -10.76 -1.20
N LEU A 338 24.36 -11.69 -0.32
CA LEU A 338 23.92 -11.45 1.04
C LEU A 338 24.82 -12.22 2.01
N ILE A 339 25.42 -11.51 2.97
CA ILE A 339 26.22 -12.12 4.04
C ILE A 339 25.52 -11.86 5.36
N LEU A 340 25.25 -12.92 6.13
CA LEU A 340 24.48 -12.89 7.37
C LEU A 340 25.37 -13.22 8.57
N ARG A 341 25.15 -12.54 9.69
CA ARG A 341 25.76 -12.86 11.00
C ARG A 341 24.74 -12.63 12.10
N GLY A 342 24.60 -13.56 13.03
CA GLY A 342 23.66 -13.42 14.15
C GLY A 342 23.26 -14.76 14.74
N PRO A 343 22.09 -14.82 15.41
CA PRO A 343 21.56 -16.08 15.94
C PRO A 343 21.43 -17.14 14.83
N PRO A 344 22.05 -18.34 14.97
CA PRO A 344 22.09 -19.37 13.94
C PRO A 344 20.72 -19.70 13.34
N LYS A 345 19.68 -19.82 14.16
CA LYS A 345 18.33 -20.17 13.70
C LYS A 345 17.76 -19.14 12.72
N ILE A 346 18.00 -17.86 12.99
CA ILE A 346 17.53 -16.76 12.13
C ILE A 346 18.35 -16.72 10.84
N CYS A 347 19.69 -16.81 10.93
CA CYS A 347 20.57 -16.78 9.77
C CYS A 347 20.31 -17.95 8.82
N GLN A 348 20.12 -19.17 9.35
CA GLN A 348 19.80 -20.36 8.55
C GLN A 348 18.43 -20.24 7.87
N PHE A 349 17.43 -19.73 8.58
CA PHE A 349 16.11 -19.46 7.99
C PHE A 349 16.21 -18.49 6.81
N LEU A 350 16.92 -17.38 6.99
CA LEU A 350 17.12 -16.37 5.94
C LEU A 350 17.95 -16.93 4.79
N GLN A 351 19.02 -17.67 5.06
CA GLN A 351 19.82 -18.31 4.02
C GLN A 351 18.96 -19.23 3.15
N LYS A 352 18.15 -20.10 3.76
CA LYS A 352 17.22 -20.96 3.03
C LYS A 352 16.21 -20.15 2.23
N SER A 353 15.67 -19.08 2.82
CA SER A 353 14.64 -18.26 2.18
C SER A 353 15.16 -17.49 0.97
N TYR A 354 16.42 -17.02 0.98
CA TYR A 354 17.08 -16.29 -0.11
C TYR A 354 17.97 -17.19 -1.00
N SER A 355 17.78 -18.50 -0.95
CA SER A 355 18.44 -19.46 -1.86
C SER A 355 17.48 -19.91 -2.96
N VAL A 356 18.01 -20.59 -3.98
CA VAL A 356 17.19 -21.26 -5.01
C VAL A 356 16.24 -22.27 -4.33
N GLY A 357 14.97 -22.27 -4.73
CA GLY A 357 13.89 -23.02 -4.06
C GLY A 357 13.39 -22.41 -2.74
N GLY A 358 13.91 -21.24 -2.34
CA GLY A 358 13.51 -20.51 -1.14
C GLY A 358 12.26 -19.64 -1.35
N ALA A 359 11.68 -19.15 -0.24
CA ALA A 359 10.50 -18.29 -0.27
C ALA A 359 10.70 -16.98 -1.05
N TYR A 360 11.96 -16.52 -1.18
CA TYR A 360 12.36 -15.31 -1.92
C TYR A 360 13.08 -15.63 -3.23
N GLU A 361 12.92 -16.84 -3.78
CA GLU A 361 13.57 -17.21 -5.04
C GLU A 361 13.24 -16.25 -6.21
N TYR A 362 12.01 -15.73 -6.24
CA TYR A 362 11.55 -14.73 -7.21
C TYR A 362 12.34 -13.41 -7.16
N LEU A 363 13.08 -13.15 -6.07
CA LEU A 363 13.99 -12.02 -5.95
C LEU A 363 15.39 -12.40 -6.44
N VAL A 364 15.85 -13.56 -6.01
CA VAL A 364 17.22 -14.06 -6.15
C VAL A 364 17.54 -14.40 -7.60
N LYS A 365 16.60 -15.03 -8.33
CA LYS A 365 16.78 -15.39 -9.75
C LYS A 365 16.77 -14.17 -10.68
N PRO A 366 15.74 -13.31 -10.68
CA PRO A 366 15.65 -12.23 -11.66
C PRO A 366 16.60 -11.08 -11.37
N MET A 367 16.96 -10.81 -10.10
CA MET A 367 17.81 -9.66 -9.79
C MET A 367 19.26 -9.82 -10.25
N ALA A 368 19.79 -11.05 -10.26
CA ALA A 368 21.08 -11.33 -10.88
C ALA A 368 21.11 -10.83 -12.34
N HIS A 369 20.00 -11.03 -13.07
CA HIS A 369 19.87 -10.63 -14.47
C HIS A 369 19.44 -9.16 -14.68
N ALA A 370 18.54 -8.63 -13.86
CA ALA A 370 17.94 -7.32 -14.08
C ALA A 370 18.87 -6.16 -13.70
N ARG A 371 19.68 -6.32 -12.65
CA ARG A 371 20.49 -5.24 -12.07
C ARG A 371 21.83 -5.68 -11.47
N GLY A 372 22.12 -6.99 -11.42
CA GLY A 372 23.37 -7.56 -10.93
C GLY A 372 24.37 -7.90 -12.05
N THR A 373 25.36 -8.72 -11.72
CA THR A 373 26.24 -9.37 -12.71
C THR A 373 25.47 -10.53 -13.35
N PRO A 374 25.05 -10.45 -14.62
CA PRO A 374 24.12 -11.41 -15.25
C PRO A 374 24.57 -12.87 -15.18
N ASP A 375 25.88 -13.08 -15.03
CA ASP A 375 26.53 -14.39 -15.11
C ASP A 375 26.80 -15.02 -13.74
N LYS A 376 26.41 -14.39 -12.62
CA LYS A 376 26.64 -14.93 -11.28
C LYS A 376 25.33 -15.10 -10.51
N PRO A 377 25.05 -16.30 -9.96
CA PRO A 377 23.89 -16.50 -9.09
C PRO A 377 24.06 -15.65 -7.82
N PHE A 378 22.93 -15.20 -7.27
CA PHE A 378 22.94 -14.47 -6.01
C PHE A 378 23.34 -15.40 -4.86
N GLU A 379 24.43 -15.08 -4.17
CA GLU A 379 25.00 -15.92 -3.12
C GLU A 379 24.54 -15.50 -1.72
N VAL A 380 24.22 -16.47 -0.86
CA VAL A 380 23.91 -16.21 0.55
C VAL A 380 24.86 -16.97 1.47
N LYS A 381 25.64 -16.23 2.26
CA LYS A 381 26.67 -16.78 3.16
C LYS A 381 26.36 -16.42 4.62
N ILE A 382 26.63 -17.35 5.53
CA ILE A 382 26.58 -17.09 6.98
C ILE A 382 28.02 -17.04 7.48
N VAL A 383 28.35 -16.02 8.25
CA VAL A 383 29.66 -15.86 8.89
C VAL A 383 29.51 -15.84 10.41
N GLN A 384 30.56 -16.29 11.12
CA GLN A 384 30.55 -16.37 12.58
C GLN A 384 31.07 -15.06 13.19
N ASP A 385 32.23 -14.60 12.71
CA ASP A 385 32.91 -13.46 13.28
C ASP A 385 32.55 -12.15 12.61
N GLU A 386 32.62 -11.06 13.37
CA GLU A 386 32.31 -9.73 12.86
C GLU A 386 33.33 -9.23 11.83
N SER A 387 34.57 -9.70 11.96
CA SER A 387 35.67 -9.46 11.03
C SER A 387 35.43 -10.07 9.66
N ASP A 388 34.61 -11.11 9.57
CA ASP A 388 34.29 -11.79 8.32
C ASP A 388 33.19 -11.07 7.53
N LEU A 389 32.47 -10.15 8.17
CA LEU A 389 31.60 -9.23 7.45
C LEU A 389 32.47 -8.22 6.70
N PRO A 390 32.28 -8.05 5.38
CA PRO A 390 33.08 -7.13 4.59
C PRO A 390 32.99 -5.71 5.17
N PRO A 391 34.04 -4.88 5.02
CA PRO A 391 33.98 -3.51 5.47
C PRO A 391 32.81 -2.79 4.80
N ALA A 392 32.10 -1.97 5.57
CA ALA A 392 31.08 -1.10 4.98
C ALA A 392 31.77 -0.14 4.01
N PHE A 393 31.24 -0.02 2.80
CA PHE A 393 31.71 0.99 1.87
C PHE A 393 31.52 2.38 2.50
N ASP A 394 32.60 3.16 2.57
CA ASP A 394 32.75 4.40 3.35
C ASP A 394 31.97 5.62 2.78
N ALA A 395 30.83 5.37 2.13
CA ALA A 395 29.88 6.42 1.80
C ALA A 395 28.99 6.67 3.04
N LYS A 396 29.51 7.39 4.06
CA LYS A 396 28.78 7.84 5.28
C LYS A 396 27.59 6.92 5.60
N ALA A 397 27.86 5.77 6.23
CA ALA A 397 26.87 4.76 6.55
C ALA A 397 25.52 5.39 6.92
N PRO A 398 24.45 5.22 6.12
CA PRO A 398 23.15 5.72 6.51
C PRO A 398 22.71 4.89 7.71
N THR A 399 22.83 5.46 8.91
CA THR A 399 22.17 4.92 10.09
C THR A 399 20.71 4.77 9.75
N LEU A 400 20.23 3.52 9.68
CA LEU A 400 18.81 3.22 9.47
C LEU A 400 18.03 4.03 10.51
N LEU A 401 17.38 5.11 10.07
CA LEU A 401 16.42 5.94 10.83
C LEU A 401 16.95 7.10 11.69
N THR A 402 18.01 7.82 11.30
CA THR A 402 18.04 9.27 11.66
C THR A 402 17.32 10.06 10.58
N SER A 403 16.19 10.67 10.93
CA SER A 403 15.52 11.68 10.09
C SER A 403 16.56 12.66 9.54
N PRO A 404 16.50 13.09 8.26
CA PRO A 404 17.35 14.18 7.80
C PRO A 404 17.17 15.37 8.75
N PRO A 405 18.25 16.12 9.09
CA PRO A 405 18.14 17.25 9.99
C PRO A 405 17.04 18.18 9.48
N ARG A 406 15.95 18.26 10.24
CA ARG A 406 14.78 19.09 9.92
C ARG A 406 15.26 20.44 9.41
N GLN A 407 14.75 20.85 8.25
CA GLN A 407 14.90 22.18 7.65
C GLN A 407 14.32 23.31 8.54
N LYS A 408 14.70 23.39 9.82
CA LYS A 408 14.35 24.50 10.72
C LYS A 408 14.92 25.82 10.22
N ALA A 409 16.04 25.79 9.48
CA ALA A 409 16.64 26.98 8.87
C ALA A 409 15.78 27.58 7.74
N HIS A 410 15.17 26.76 6.89
CA HIS A 410 14.35 27.26 5.78
C HIS A 410 12.99 27.79 6.26
N ARG A 411 12.38 27.15 7.28
CA ARG A 411 11.12 27.60 7.88
C ARG A 411 11.27 28.91 8.66
N LYS A 412 12.40 29.13 9.36
CA LYS A 412 12.71 30.44 9.98
C LYS A 412 12.89 31.55 8.94
N LYS A 413 13.58 31.28 7.82
CA LYS A 413 13.73 32.26 6.71
C LYS A 413 12.40 32.61 6.04
N LEU A 414 11.50 31.65 5.84
CA LEU A 414 10.18 31.90 5.25
C LEU A 414 9.24 32.65 6.21
N LEU A 415 9.26 32.32 7.51
CA LEU A 415 8.48 33.06 8.52
C LEU A 415 8.97 34.50 8.71
N ALA A 416 10.28 34.74 8.61
CA ALA A 416 10.87 36.09 8.67
C ALA A 416 10.54 36.91 7.40
N LYS A 417 10.51 36.30 6.21
CA LYS A 417 10.08 36.99 4.98
C LYS A 417 8.58 37.31 4.97
N GLY A 418 7.75 36.40 5.51
CA GLY A 418 6.30 36.61 5.63
C GLY A 418 5.91 37.71 6.63
N SER A 419 6.64 37.86 7.74
CA SER A 419 6.38 38.93 8.71
C SER A 419 6.77 40.32 8.18
N LEU A 420 7.86 40.41 7.40
CA LEU A 420 8.29 41.65 6.72
C LEU A 420 7.28 42.10 5.65
N GLN A 421 6.70 41.19 4.88
CA GLN A 421 5.67 41.53 3.90
C GLN A 421 4.34 41.96 4.56
N ARG A 422 3.94 41.35 5.69
CA ARG A 422 2.74 41.78 6.44
C ARG A 422 2.90 43.17 7.05
N ASN A 423 4.09 43.51 7.56
CA ASN A 423 4.35 44.84 8.10
C ASN A 423 4.37 45.93 7.02
N ARG A 424 4.90 45.63 5.81
CA ARG A 424 4.81 46.56 4.67
C ARG A 424 3.35 46.83 4.25
N ARG A 425 2.50 45.81 4.16
CA ARG A 425 1.07 46.00 3.80
C ARG A 425 0.29 46.82 4.83
N ARG A 426 0.57 46.63 6.14
CA ARG A 426 -0.05 47.45 7.20
C ARG A 426 0.39 48.91 7.16
N HIS A 427 1.63 49.20 6.77
CA HIS A 427 2.09 50.58 6.65
C HIS A 427 1.48 51.32 5.45
N VAL A 428 1.25 50.63 4.34
CA VAL A 428 0.58 51.20 3.17
C VAL A 428 -0.89 51.49 3.45
N GLN A 429 -1.62 50.57 4.10
CA GLN A 429 -3.02 50.79 4.50
C GLN A 429 -3.21 51.92 5.52
N ARG A 430 -2.24 52.12 6.43
CA ARG A 430 -2.30 53.26 7.37
C ARG A 430 -2.05 54.61 6.69
N ARG A 431 -1.21 54.66 5.66
CA ARG A 431 -0.97 55.90 4.89
C ARG A 431 -2.16 56.29 4.02
N SER A 432 -2.86 55.33 3.42
CA SER A 432 -4.08 55.62 2.65
C SER A 432 -5.25 56.07 3.55
N ALA A 433 -5.37 55.53 4.77
CA ALA A 433 -6.39 55.97 5.73
C ALA A 433 -6.15 57.39 6.28
N SER A 434 -4.89 57.84 6.37
CA SER A 434 -4.57 59.22 6.83
C SER A 434 -4.73 60.29 5.74
N ALA A 435 -4.69 59.91 4.46
CA ALA A 435 -4.86 60.86 3.35
C ALA A 435 -6.33 61.26 3.13
N GLY A 436 -7.28 60.37 3.45
CA GLY A 436 -8.72 60.63 3.28
C GLY A 436 -9.39 61.48 4.38
N ARG A 437 -8.64 61.94 5.40
CA ARG A 437 -9.17 62.78 6.50
C ARG A 437 -8.78 64.25 6.43
N ARG A 438 -8.14 64.70 5.35
CA ARG A 438 -7.81 66.13 5.12
C ARG A 438 -8.65 66.78 4.01
N SER A 439 -9.70 66.11 3.55
CA SER A 439 -10.67 66.63 2.59
C SER A 439 -12.08 66.26 3.05
N ALA A 440 -12.49 66.88 4.15
CA ALA A 440 -13.87 66.99 4.62
C ALA A 440 -13.96 68.21 5.52
#